data_AF-X1T3F6-F1
#
_entry.id   AF-X1T3F6-F1
#
_cell.length_a   1.000
_cell.length_b   1.000
_cell.length_c   1.000
_cell.angle_alpha   90.00
_cell.angle_beta   90.00
_cell.angle_gamma   90.00
#
_symmetry.space_group_name_H-M   'P 1'
#
loop_
_entity.id
_entity.type
_entity.pdbx_description
1 polymer ?
#
loop_
_entity_poly.entity_id
_entity_poly.type
_entity_poly.pdbx_seq_one_letter_code
_entity_poly.pdbx_strand_id
1 'polypeptide(L)'
;MFRIILNSWLAALLLMIAISSTSSTQSPKAELSFKASYQQIQIKQDYARGLKLNRDYFEGYISDIKSILISPFHWQRSDWIKASLIAGITAGLYTQDQRIQDWVQENRSSVSDRVSEFAKPFGDGRYTLPGLGALYLYGHLFEDEKAQRTALLSLKSFVISGLFVQALKFTGHRHRPSSGDPYNTWDGPSFSTSNLSFPSGHS
;
A
#
# COMPACT_ATOMS: atom_id res chain seq x y z
N MET A 1 4.75 8.93 32.45
CA MET A 1 4.15 8.95 31.10
C MET A 1 4.54 7.74 30.25
N PHE A 2 5.81 7.32 30.25
CA PHE A 2 6.34 6.14 29.53
C PHE A 2 5.60 4.80 29.83
N ARG A 3 5.18 4.57 31.07
CA ARG A 3 4.44 3.35 31.48
C ARG A 3 3.02 3.24 30.89
N ILE A 4 2.39 4.34 30.50
CA ILE A 4 1.03 4.32 29.93
C ILE A 4 1.08 3.98 28.44
N ILE A 5 2.09 4.49 27.73
CA ILE A 5 2.31 4.24 26.30
C ILE A 5 2.75 2.79 26.08
N LEU A 6 3.67 2.27 26.90
CA LEU A 6 4.14 0.87 26.80
C LEU A 6 3.01 -0.13 27.05
N ASN A 7 2.11 0.15 28.00
CA ASN A 7 0.96 -0.70 28.28
C ASN A 7 -0.08 -0.70 27.15
N SER A 8 -0.18 0.38 26.38
CA SER A 8 -1.10 0.49 25.24
C SER A 8 -0.58 -0.28 24.02
N TRP A 9 0.74 -0.25 23.76
CA TRP A 9 1.37 -1.07 22.73
C TRP A 9 1.35 -2.57 23.05
N LEU A 10 1.57 -2.93 24.32
CA LEU A 10 1.42 -4.32 24.78
C LEU A 10 -0.04 -4.78 24.65
N ALA A 11 -1.02 -3.93 24.95
CA ALA A 11 -2.43 -4.26 24.76
C ALA A 11 -2.80 -4.43 23.28
N ALA A 12 -2.28 -3.59 22.38
CA ALA A 12 -2.50 -3.72 20.93
C ALA A 12 -1.80 -4.97 20.36
N LEU A 13 -0.57 -5.27 20.80
CA LEU A 13 0.15 -6.48 20.42
C LEU A 13 -0.54 -7.74 20.96
N LEU A 14 -1.00 -7.71 22.22
CA LEU A 14 -1.77 -8.80 22.83
C LEU A 14 -3.14 -8.95 22.17
N LEU A 15 -3.79 -7.88 21.71
CA LEU A 15 -5.01 -7.95 20.91
C LEU A 15 -4.73 -8.59 19.55
N MET A 16 -3.63 -8.24 18.87
CA MET A 16 -3.22 -8.88 17.61
C MET A 16 -2.85 -10.37 17.79
N ILE A 17 -2.19 -10.73 18.90
CA ILE A 17 -1.87 -12.11 19.24
C ILE A 17 -3.13 -12.90 19.65
N ALA A 18 -4.06 -12.30 20.39
CA ALA A 18 -5.34 -12.91 20.76
C ALA A 18 -6.27 -13.13 19.55
N ILE A 19 -6.25 -12.21 18.57
CA ILE A 19 -6.91 -12.38 17.28
C ILE A 19 -6.28 -13.53 16.48
N SER A 20 -4.97 -13.75 16.61
CA SER A 20 -4.28 -14.86 15.93
C SER A 20 -4.58 -16.22 16.57
N SER A 21 -4.79 -16.27 17.89
CA SER A 21 -4.91 -17.51 18.68
C SER A 21 -6.34 -18.03 18.87
N THR A 22 -7.38 -17.27 18.51
CA THR A 22 -8.78 -17.74 18.55
C THR A 22 -9.21 -18.55 17.33
N SER A 23 -8.27 -18.88 16.44
CA SER A 23 -8.52 -19.60 15.17
C SER A 23 -8.50 -21.14 15.29
N SER A 24 -8.14 -21.72 16.44
CA SER A 24 -8.03 -23.18 16.58
C SER A 24 -9.36 -23.82 16.99
N THR A 25 -10.33 -23.84 16.06
CA THR A 25 -11.33 -24.90 15.99
C THR A 25 -11.26 -25.52 14.60
N GLN A 26 -10.79 -26.76 14.54
CA GLN A 26 -10.59 -27.50 13.30
C GLN A 26 -11.95 -27.75 12.65
N SER A 27 -12.23 -26.99 11.60
CA SER A 27 -13.49 -26.97 10.84
C SER A 27 -13.18 -27.09 9.35
N PRO A 28 -14.02 -27.78 8.54
CA PRO A 28 -13.86 -27.89 7.08
C PRO A 28 -13.76 -26.54 6.33
N LYS A 29 -14.10 -25.42 6.99
CA LYS A 29 -13.83 -24.06 6.49
C LYS A 29 -12.33 -23.71 6.35
N ALA A 30 -11.46 -24.30 7.16
CA ALA A 30 -10.02 -24.02 7.12
C ALA A 30 -9.35 -24.63 5.87
N GLU A 31 -9.79 -25.81 5.45
CA GLU A 31 -9.30 -26.44 4.22
C GLU A 31 -9.81 -25.69 2.97
N LEU A 32 -11.07 -25.24 2.99
CA LEU A 32 -11.64 -24.43 1.90
C LEU A 32 -10.95 -23.06 1.79
N SER A 33 -10.64 -22.40 2.92
CA SER A 33 -9.91 -21.13 2.92
C SER A 33 -8.44 -21.29 2.49
N PHE A 34 -7.81 -22.41 2.86
CA PHE A 34 -6.46 -22.77 2.42
C PHE A 34 -6.40 -23.08 0.92
N LYS A 35 -7.38 -23.81 0.38
CA LYS A 35 -7.47 -24.05 -1.08
C LYS A 35 -7.73 -22.76 -1.85
N ALA A 36 -8.60 -21.90 -1.34
CA ALA A 36 -8.87 -20.59 -1.93
C ALA A 36 -7.63 -19.68 -1.94
N SER A 37 -6.84 -19.68 -0.87
CA SER A 37 -5.59 -18.91 -0.81
C SER A 37 -4.53 -19.46 -1.77
N TYR A 38 -4.38 -20.79 -1.84
CA TYR A 38 -3.48 -21.45 -2.79
C TYR A 38 -3.84 -21.14 -4.24
N GLN A 39 -5.13 -21.21 -4.58
CA GLN A 39 -5.61 -20.96 -5.93
C GLN A 39 -5.44 -19.49 -6.33
N GLN A 40 -5.65 -18.55 -5.41
CA GLN A 40 -5.34 -17.13 -5.61
C GLN A 40 -3.84 -16.88 -5.85
N ILE A 41 -2.95 -17.56 -5.11
CA ILE A 41 -1.50 -17.47 -5.29
C ILE A 41 -1.11 -17.98 -6.69
N GLN A 42 -1.64 -19.13 -7.11
CA GLN A 42 -1.39 -19.69 -8.44
C GLN A 42 -1.89 -18.76 -9.56
N ILE A 43 -3.11 -18.20 -9.44
CA ILE A 43 -3.65 -17.26 -10.43
C ILE A 43 -2.75 -16.02 -10.56
N LYS A 44 -2.29 -15.45 -9.44
CA LYS A 44 -1.35 -14.32 -9.46
C LYS A 44 -0.01 -14.70 -10.08
N GLN A 45 0.48 -15.90 -9.80
CA GLN A 45 1.75 -16.40 -10.32
C GLN A 45 1.67 -16.74 -11.81
N ASP A 46 0.53 -17.26 -12.28
CA ASP A 46 0.26 -17.54 -13.69
C ASP A 46 0.10 -16.25 -14.49
N TYR A 47 -0.63 -15.27 -13.93
CA TYR A 47 -0.72 -13.94 -14.49
C TYR A 47 0.67 -13.30 -14.63
N ALA A 48 1.49 -13.33 -13.58
CA ALA A 48 2.86 -12.81 -13.61
C ALA A 48 3.76 -13.55 -14.62
N ARG A 49 3.59 -14.86 -14.80
CA ARG A 49 4.31 -15.67 -15.81
C ARG A 49 3.87 -15.34 -17.25
N GLY A 50 2.66 -14.86 -17.46
CA GLY A 50 2.16 -14.48 -18.79
C GLY A 50 2.61 -13.11 -19.28
N LEU A 51 3.19 -12.25 -18.41
CA LEU A 51 3.50 -10.87 -18.78
C LEU A 51 4.58 -10.77 -19.87
N LYS A 52 4.22 -10.16 -20.99
CA LYS A 52 5.10 -9.76 -22.10
C LYS A 52 4.71 -8.37 -22.58
N LEU A 53 5.66 -7.60 -23.10
CA LEU A 53 5.38 -6.26 -23.63
C LEU A 53 4.63 -6.36 -24.97
N ASN A 54 3.31 -6.50 -24.91
CA ASN A 54 2.42 -6.65 -26.06
C ASN A 54 1.13 -5.83 -25.86
N ARG A 55 0.17 -5.97 -26.77
CA ARG A 55 -1.14 -5.31 -26.66
C ARG A 55 -1.88 -5.69 -25.37
N ASP A 56 -1.88 -6.97 -25.01
CA ASP A 56 -2.57 -7.49 -23.82
C ASP A 56 -2.03 -6.88 -22.52
N TYR A 57 -0.73 -6.58 -22.46
CA TYR A 57 -0.13 -5.90 -21.32
C TYR A 57 -0.75 -4.52 -21.09
N PHE A 58 -0.91 -3.72 -22.16
CA PHE A 58 -1.53 -2.40 -22.09
C PHE A 58 -3.04 -2.48 -21.83
N GLU A 59 -3.76 -3.39 -22.50
CA GLU A 59 -5.19 -3.64 -22.20
C GLU A 59 -5.40 -4.08 -20.75
N GLY A 60 -4.44 -4.82 -20.21
CA GLY A 60 -4.44 -5.24 -18.82
C GLY A 60 -4.43 -4.08 -17.82
N TYR A 61 -3.88 -2.90 -18.14
CA TYR A 61 -3.96 -1.75 -17.21
C TYR A 61 -5.40 -1.35 -16.95
N ILE A 62 -6.19 -1.22 -18.03
CA ILE A 62 -7.59 -0.83 -17.94
C ILE A 62 -8.40 -1.92 -17.25
N SER A 63 -8.14 -3.19 -17.58
CA SER A 63 -8.76 -4.33 -16.93
C SER A 63 -8.48 -4.36 -15.42
N ASP A 64 -7.22 -4.15 -15.02
CA ASP A 64 -6.81 -4.15 -13.61
C ASP A 64 -7.45 -2.98 -12.84
N ILE A 65 -7.42 -1.77 -13.41
CA ILE A 65 -8.08 -0.58 -12.81
C ILE A 65 -9.58 -0.83 -12.64
N LYS A 66 -10.26 -1.30 -13.70
CA LYS A 66 -11.68 -1.61 -13.65
C LYS A 66 -11.98 -2.64 -12.57
N SER A 67 -11.17 -3.70 -12.49
CA SER A 67 -11.31 -4.77 -11.50
C SER A 67 -11.16 -4.25 -10.07
N ILE A 68 -10.19 -3.36 -9.82
CA ILE A 68 -10.00 -2.71 -8.52
C ILE A 68 -11.23 -1.87 -8.16
N LEU A 69 -11.72 -1.03 -9.09
CA LEU A 69 -12.86 -0.14 -8.86
C LEU A 69 -14.17 -0.89 -8.58
N ILE A 70 -14.42 -1.98 -9.30
CA ILE A 70 -15.64 -2.78 -9.10
C ILE A 70 -15.49 -3.81 -7.98
N SER A 71 -14.28 -4.00 -7.42
CA SER A 71 -14.03 -5.02 -6.41
C SER A 71 -14.96 -4.94 -5.19
N PRO A 72 -15.31 -3.75 -4.64
CA PRO A 72 -16.17 -3.69 -3.45
C PRO A 72 -17.58 -4.27 -3.68
N PHE A 73 -18.09 -4.20 -4.91
CA PHE A 73 -19.38 -4.79 -5.26
C PHE A 73 -19.38 -6.32 -5.27
N HIS A 74 -18.19 -6.93 -5.32
CA HIS A 74 -17.99 -8.38 -5.35
C HIS A 74 -17.44 -8.92 -4.02
N TRP A 75 -17.23 -8.06 -3.02
CA TRP A 75 -16.69 -8.46 -1.73
C TRP A 75 -17.66 -9.31 -0.93
N GLN A 76 -17.13 -10.37 -0.31
CA GLN A 76 -17.89 -11.20 0.60
C GLN A 76 -17.87 -10.59 2.01
N ARG A 77 -18.68 -11.14 2.93
CA ARG A 77 -18.75 -10.67 4.32
C ARG A 77 -17.37 -10.61 4.99
N SER A 78 -16.50 -11.59 4.72
CA SER A 78 -15.13 -11.60 5.26
C SER A 78 -14.28 -10.43 4.78
N ASP A 79 -14.47 -9.99 3.54
CA ASP A 79 -13.69 -8.90 2.96
C ASP A 79 -14.14 -7.56 3.54
N TRP A 80 -15.45 -7.38 3.71
CA TRP A 80 -16.00 -6.23 4.42
C TRP A 80 -15.55 -6.13 5.87
N ILE A 81 -15.47 -7.26 6.59
CA ILE A 81 -14.94 -7.28 7.97
C ILE A 81 -13.48 -6.82 7.99
N LYS A 82 -12.64 -7.35 7.08
CA LYS A 82 -11.23 -6.93 6.96
C LYS A 82 -11.12 -5.44 6.63
N ALA A 83 -11.90 -4.96 5.66
CA ALA A 83 -11.93 -3.56 5.27
C ALA A 83 -12.34 -2.66 6.44
N SER A 84 -13.39 -3.02 7.19
CA SER A 84 -13.83 -2.26 8.37
C SER A 84 -12.79 -2.25 9.49
N LEU A 85 -12.08 -3.36 9.70
CA LEU A 85 -11.04 -3.45 10.71
C LEU A 85 -9.85 -2.55 10.34
N ILE A 86 -9.39 -2.63 9.09
CA ILE A 86 -8.32 -1.78 8.58
C ILE A 86 -8.74 -0.31 8.68
N ALA A 87 -9.93 0.04 8.21
CA ALA A 87 -10.44 1.41 8.27
C ALA A 87 -10.55 1.92 9.72
N GLY A 88 -11.02 1.09 10.65
CA GLY A 88 -11.10 1.43 12.07
C GLY A 88 -9.73 1.68 12.70
N ILE A 89 -8.74 0.82 12.42
CA ILE A 89 -7.35 1.00 12.88
C ILE A 89 -6.76 2.28 12.29
N THR A 90 -6.91 2.49 10.98
CA THR A 90 -6.40 3.69 10.29
C THR A 90 -7.04 4.95 10.85
N ALA A 91 -8.36 4.97 11.06
CA ALA A 91 -9.05 6.11 11.67
C ALA A 91 -8.55 6.37 13.10
N GLY A 92 -8.37 5.32 13.90
CA GLY A 92 -7.78 5.42 15.24
C GLY A 92 -6.37 6.04 15.22
N LEU A 93 -5.49 5.54 14.35
CA LEU A 93 -4.14 6.07 14.16
C LEU A 93 -4.15 7.52 13.68
N TYR A 94 -5.07 7.87 12.77
CA TYR A 94 -5.22 9.23 12.26
C TYR A 94 -5.53 10.24 13.37
N THR A 95 -6.33 9.87 14.38
CA THR A 95 -6.57 10.77 15.53
C THR A 95 -5.32 11.05 16.37
N GLN A 96 -4.29 10.20 16.25
CA GLN A 96 -3.02 10.32 16.96
C GLN A 96 -1.88 10.79 16.04
N ASP A 97 -2.17 11.18 14.79
CA ASP A 97 -1.17 11.47 13.76
C ASP A 97 -0.12 12.48 14.24
N GLN A 98 -0.56 13.59 14.86
CA GLN A 98 0.34 14.61 15.41
C GLN A 98 1.25 14.06 16.52
N ARG A 99 0.70 13.27 17.46
CA ARG A 99 1.49 12.69 18.56
C ARG A 99 2.50 11.67 18.06
N ILE A 100 2.13 10.89 17.05
CA ILE A 100 3.05 9.95 16.39
C ILE A 100 4.16 10.72 15.70
N GLN A 101 3.83 11.79 14.97
CA GLN A 101 4.81 12.66 14.33
C GLN A 101 5.78 13.24 15.36
N ASP A 102 5.29 13.85 16.43
CA ASP A 102 6.12 14.46 17.47
C ASP A 102 7.07 13.42 18.10
N TRP A 103 6.55 12.25 18.46
CA TRP A 103 7.36 11.15 19.00
C TRP A 103 8.45 10.68 18.02
N VAL A 104 8.12 10.51 16.73
CA VAL A 104 9.10 10.14 15.70
C VAL A 104 10.19 11.21 15.57
N GLN A 105 9.84 12.50 15.63
CA GLN A 105 10.82 13.59 15.55
C GLN A 105 11.69 13.66 16.82
N GLU A 106 11.11 13.49 18.01
CA GLU A 106 11.83 13.49 19.29
C GLU A 106 12.80 12.30 19.42
N ASN A 107 12.46 11.15 18.84
CA ASN A 107 13.27 9.94 18.85
C ASN A 107 14.16 9.75 17.61
N ARG A 108 14.30 10.80 16.79
CA ARG A 108 15.16 10.78 15.59
C ARG A 108 16.62 10.51 15.96
N SER A 109 17.27 9.65 15.20
CA SER A 109 18.66 9.24 15.38
C SER A 109 19.43 9.17 14.05
N SER A 110 20.75 9.12 14.12
CA SER A 110 21.59 8.94 12.92
C SER A 110 21.29 7.63 12.17
N VAL A 111 20.84 6.58 12.87
CA VAL A 111 20.43 5.31 12.26
C VAL A 111 19.10 5.45 11.54
N SER A 112 18.09 6.05 12.18
CA SER A 112 16.78 6.26 11.55
C SER A 112 16.90 7.14 10.30
N ASP A 113 17.80 8.12 10.33
CA ASP A 113 18.04 9.02 9.21
C ASP A 113 18.64 8.30 8.02
N ARG A 114 19.66 7.47 8.24
CA ARG A 114 20.26 6.65 7.18
C ARG A 114 19.27 5.67 6.57
N VAL A 115 18.44 5.04 7.39
CA VAL A 115 17.39 4.13 6.90
C VAL A 115 16.37 4.90 6.05
N SER A 116 15.94 6.08 6.51
CA SER A 116 15.01 6.93 5.75
C SER A 116 15.62 7.39 4.42
N GLU A 117 16.89 7.81 4.44
CA GLU A 117 17.61 8.25 3.25
C GLU A 117 17.82 7.11 2.24
N PHE A 118 18.08 5.89 2.72
CA PHE A 118 18.16 4.70 1.88
C PHE A 118 16.80 4.31 1.28
N ALA A 119 15.71 4.45 2.03
CA ALA A 119 14.37 4.07 1.58
C ALA A 119 13.74 5.09 0.63
N LYS A 120 14.05 6.38 0.81
CA LYS A 120 13.43 7.50 0.08
C LYS A 120 13.44 7.36 -1.46
N PRO A 121 14.53 6.91 -2.12
CA PRO A 121 14.57 6.74 -3.57
C PRO A 121 13.56 5.72 -4.09
N PHE A 122 13.23 4.67 -3.32
CA PHE A 122 12.32 3.61 -3.77
C PHE A 122 10.88 4.10 -3.97
N GLY A 123 10.47 5.15 -3.24
CA GLY A 123 9.18 5.82 -3.41
C GLY A 123 9.19 6.94 -4.44
N ASP A 124 10.36 7.36 -4.95
CA ASP A 124 10.48 8.47 -5.88
C ASP A 124 10.66 7.93 -7.31
N GLY A 125 9.66 8.20 -8.16
CA GLY A 125 9.64 7.75 -9.55
C GLY A 125 10.88 8.16 -10.37
N ARG A 126 11.60 9.22 -9.97
CA ARG A 126 12.83 9.66 -10.64
C ARG A 126 13.97 8.65 -10.50
N TYR A 127 13.97 7.85 -9.43
CA TYR A 127 14.97 6.80 -9.21
C TYR A 127 14.41 5.42 -9.53
N THR A 128 13.14 5.17 -9.18
CA THR A 128 12.50 3.88 -9.40
C THR A 128 12.31 3.57 -10.89
N LEU A 129 11.87 4.53 -11.71
CA LEU A 129 11.60 4.27 -13.13
C LEU A 129 12.87 3.90 -13.94
N PRO A 130 14.01 4.61 -13.81
CA PRO A 130 15.26 4.16 -14.43
C PRO A 130 15.70 2.78 -13.95
N GLY A 131 15.55 2.47 -12.65
CA GLY A 131 15.88 1.16 -12.09
C GLY A 131 15.06 0.02 -12.69
N LEU A 132 13.75 0.23 -12.86
CA LEU A 132 12.87 -0.73 -13.54
C LEU A 132 13.23 -0.88 -15.02
N GLY A 133 13.58 0.22 -15.70
CA GLY A 133 14.06 0.17 -17.08
C GLY A 133 15.35 -0.64 -17.22
N ALA A 134 16.31 -0.42 -16.32
CA ALA A 134 17.56 -1.18 -16.28
C ALA A 134 17.31 -2.68 -16.01
N LEU A 135 16.40 -3.02 -15.08
CA LEU A 135 16.03 -4.41 -14.81
C LEU A 135 15.36 -5.09 -16.02
N TYR A 136 14.50 -4.36 -16.73
CA TYR A 136 13.89 -4.86 -17.96
C TYR A 136 14.95 -5.10 -19.04
N LEU A 137 15.86 -4.15 -19.26
CA LEU A 137 16.95 -4.28 -20.23
C LEU A 137 17.89 -5.44 -19.87
N TYR A 138 18.22 -5.60 -18.58
CA TYR A 138 18.99 -6.74 -18.10
C TYR A 138 18.29 -8.06 -18.46
N GLY A 139 17.00 -8.19 -18.13
CA GLY A 139 16.25 -9.38 -18.50
C GLY A 139 16.15 -9.59 -20.01
N HIS A 140 16.17 -8.53 -20.80
CA HIS A 140 16.17 -8.61 -22.27
C HIS A 140 17.52 -9.10 -22.81
N LEU A 141 18.62 -8.54 -22.35
CA LEU A 141 19.97 -8.86 -22.82
C LEU A 141 20.46 -10.25 -22.38
N PHE A 142 20.06 -10.68 -21.19
CA PHE A 142 20.46 -11.97 -20.60
C PHE A 142 19.37 -13.04 -20.69
N GLU A 143 18.31 -12.79 -21.47
CA GLU A 143 17.17 -13.70 -21.65
C GLU A 143 16.51 -14.17 -20.33
N ASP A 144 16.63 -13.35 -19.27
CA ASP A 144 15.99 -13.61 -17.98
C ASP A 144 14.54 -13.11 -18.01
N GLU A 145 13.63 -14.02 -18.38
CA GLU A 145 12.19 -13.75 -18.38
C GLU A 145 11.66 -13.31 -17.00
N LYS A 146 12.25 -13.77 -15.89
CA LYS A 146 11.81 -13.40 -14.55
C LYS A 146 12.15 -11.94 -14.28
N ALA A 147 13.34 -11.48 -14.66
CA ALA A 147 13.75 -10.09 -14.53
C ALA A 147 12.85 -9.17 -15.37
N GLN A 148 12.58 -9.52 -16.64
CA GLN A 148 11.66 -8.76 -17.50
C GLN A 148 10.25 -8.66 -16.89
N ARG A 149 9.67 -9.79 -16.47
CA ARG A 149 8.33 -9.83 -15.87
C ARG A 149 8.24 -9.03 -14.59
N THR A 150 9.25 -9.14 -13.74
CA THR A 150 9.31 -8.37 -12.49
C THR A 150 9.34 -6.88 -12.78
N ALA A 151 10.15 -6.44 -13.74
CA ALA A 151 10.21 -5.04 -14.15
C ALA A 151 8.84 -4.55 -14.68
N LEU A 152 8.21 -5.30 -15.59
CA LEU A 152 6.91 -4.94 -16.16
C LEU A 152 5.79 -4.92 -15.12
N LEU A 153 5.71 -5.94 -14.26
CA LEU A 153 4.70 -6.00 -13.19
C LEU A 153 4.88 -4.87 -12.18
N SER A 154 6.13 -4.54 -11.84
CA SER A 154 6.44 -3.43 -10.93
C SER A 154 6.08 -2.09 -11.55
N LEU A 155 6.40 -1.88 -12.83
CA LEU A 155 6.03 -0.68 -13.57
C LEU A 155 4.51 -0.50 -13.63
N LYS A 156 3.79 -1.58 -13.95
CA LYS A 156 2.32 -1.58 -13.96
C LYS A 156 1.75 -1.21 -12.59
N SER A 157 2.26 -1.83 -11.53
CA SER A 157 1.85 -1.54 -10.15
C SER A 157 2.12 -0.09 -9.77
N PHE A 158 3.29 0.45 -10.12
CA PHE A 158 3.68 1.84 -9.87
C PHE A 158 2.76 2.84 -10.56
N VAL A 159 2.43 2.61 -11.84
CA VAL A 159 1.54 3.50 -12.60
C VAL A 159 0.11 3.42 -12.07
N ILE A 160 -0.42 2.22 -11.82
CA ILE A 160 -1.77 2.06 -11.28
C ILE A 160 -1.87 2.72 -9.89
N SER A 161 -0.92 2.46 -8.98
CA SER A 161 -0.94 3.07 -7.65
C SER A 161 -0.82 4.60 -7.73
N GLY A 162 0.05 5.12 -8.59
CA GLY A 162 0.22 6.56 -8.83
C GLY A 162 -1.07 7.23 -9.31
N LEU A 163 -1.83 6.57 -10.20
CA LEU A 163 -3.14 7.05 -10.64
C LEU A 163 -4.13 7.14 -9.48
N PHE A 164 -4.22 6.10 -8.64
CA PHE A 164 -5.10 6.10 -7.47
C PHE A 164 -4.69 7.17 -6.44
N VAL A 165 -3.39 7.33 -6.18
CA VAL A 165 -2.85 8.39 -5.31
C VAL A 165 -3.25 9.76 -5.84
N GLN A 166 -3.11 10.00 -7.14
CA GLN A 166 -3.45 11.28 -7.73
C GLN A 166 -4.96 11.57 -7.68
N ALA A 167 -5.79 10.56 -7.95
CA ALA A 167 -7.24 10.67 -7.80
C ALA A 167 -7.61 11.04 -6.35
N LEU A 168 -7.09 10.31 -5.36
CA LEU A 168 -7.34 10.59 -3.94
C LEU A 168 -6.91 12.00 -3.53
N LYS A 169 -5.73 12.43 -3.99
CA LYS A 169 -5.24 13.80 -3.75
C LYS A 169 -6.22 14.85 -4.26
N PHE A 170 -6.70 14.70 -5.50
CA PHE A 170 -7.66 15.63 -6.08
C PHE A 170 -9.07 15.54 -5.47
N THR A 171 -9.40 14.44 -4.77
CA THR A 171 -10.67 14.35 -4.03
C THR A 171 -10.61 14.97 -2.65
N GLY A 172 -9.45 14.91 -1.99
CA GLY A 172 -9.32 15.31 -0.59
C GLY A 172 -8.80 16.74 -0.39
N HIS A 173 -7.85 17.19 -1.21
CA HIS A 173 -7.14 18.46 -1.04
C HIS A 173 -6.71 18.72 0.41
N ARG A 174 -6.08 17.73 1.04
CA ARG A 174 -5.59 17.86 2.41
C ARG A 174 -4.42 18.82 2.51
N HIS A 175 -4.46 19.75 3.46
CA HIS A 175 -3.35 20.66 3.73
C HIS A 175 -2.11 19.92 4.26
N ARG A 176 -0.92 20.46 3.94
CA ARG A 176 0.35 19.95 4.47
C ARG A 176 0.53 20.39 5.93
N PRO A 177 1.18 19.59 6.80
CA PRO A 177 1.49 20.02 8.17
C PRO A 177 2.28 21.33 8.25
N SER A 178 3.07 21.65 7.22
CA SER A 178 3.87 22.89 7.14
C SER A 178 3.06 24.15 6.81
N SER A 179 1.75 24.05 6.53
CA SER A 179 0.89 25.20 6.21
C SER A 179 0.55 26.05 7.45
N GLY A 180 0.68 25.48 8.65
CA GLY A 180 0.19 26.10 9.89
C GLY A 180 -1.29 25.83 10.17
N ASP A 181 -2.01 25.21 9.22
CA ASP A 181 -3.41 24.84 9.38
C ASP A 181 -3.58 23.57 10.25
N PRO A 182 -4.75 23.36 10.86
CA PRO A 182 -5.06 22.11 11.56
C PRO A 182 -4.87 20.87 10.67
N TYR A 183 -4.41 19.75 11.26
CA TYR A 183 -4.10 18.49 10.55
C TYR A 183 -5.30 17.87 9.79
N ASN A 184 -6.52 18.27 10.17
CA ASN A 184 -7.79 17.81 9.62
C ASN A 184 -8.43 18.82 8.65
N THR A 185 -7.62 19.66 8.01
CA THR A 185 -8.08 20.62 6.99
C THR A 185 -8.08 19.97 5.61
N TRP A 186 -9.26 19.91 4.98
CA TRP A 186 -9.52 19.31 3.67
C TRP A 186 -10.40 20.26 2.86
N ASP A 187 -9.96 20.63 1.66
CA ASP A 187 -10.76 21.51 0.78
C ASP A 187 -11.82 20.73 -0.02
N GLY A 188 -11.76 19.40 0.01
CA GLY A 188 -12.64 18.54 -0.79
C GLY A 188 -12.26 18.52 -2.27
N PRO A 189 -13.14 18.01 -3.15
CA PRO A 189 -12.77 17.72 -4.53
C PRO A 189 -12.58 18.98 -5.37
N SER A 190 -11.42 19.11 -6.01
CA SER A 190 -11.07 20.24 -6.86
C SER A 190 -10.08 19.83 -7.95
N PHE A 191 -9.92 20.65 -8.99
CA PHE A 191 -8.83 20.51 -9.97
C PHE A 191 -7.62 21.37 -9.63
N SER A 192 -7.66 22.07 -8.48
CA SER A 192 -6.51 22.84 -7.99
C SER A 192 -5.32 21.93 -7.73
N THR A 193 -4.12 22.42 -8.03
CA THR A 193 -2.86 21.73 -7.69
C THR A 193 -2.35 22.10 -6.29
N SER A 194 -3.07 22.95 -5.55
CA SER A 194 -2.79 23.25 -4.14
C SER A 194 -3.22 22.11 -3.22
N ASN A 195 -2.63 22.03 -2.03
CA ASN A 195 -3.09 21.16 -0.93
C ASN A 195 -3.20 19.66 -1.29
N LEU A 196 -2.26 19.13 -2.08
CA LEU A 196 -2.23 17.71 -2.48
C LEU A 196 -1.33 16.87 -1.55
N SER A 197 -1.57 16.93 -0.23
CA SER A 197 -0.70 16.27 0.76
C SER A 197 -1.05 14.80 1.04
N PHE A 198 -2.31 14.41 0.87
CA PHE A 198 -2.78 13.08 1.21
C PHE A 198 -3.37 12.36 -0.01
N PRO A 199 -3.01 11.09 -0.24
CA PRO A 199 -1.93 10.34 0.42
C PRO A 199 -0.53 10.82 -0.01
N SER A 200 0.52 10.37 0.67
CA SER A 200 1.91 10.58 0.21
C SER A 200 2.12 9.86 -1.12
N GLY A 201 2.82 10.50 -2.05
CA GLY A 201 3.22 9.86 -3.32
C GLY A 201 4.56 9.12 -3.24
N HIS A 202 5.30 9.27 -2.13
CA HIS A 202 6.56 8.54 -1.89
C HIS A 202 6.34 7.22 -1.15
N SER A 203 5.09 6.81 -0.97
CA SER A 203 4.65 5.69 -0.13
C SER A 203 3.82 4.74 -0.96
#